data_AF-A0A7L9C7H1-F1
#
_entry.id   AF-A0A7L9C7H1-F1
#
_cell.length_a   1.000
_cell.length_b   1.000
_cell.length_c   1.000
_cell.angle_alpha   90.00
_cell.angle_beta   90.00
_cell.angle_gamma   90.00
#
_symmetry.space_group_name_H-M   'P 1'
#
loop_
_entity.id
_entity.type
_entity.pdbx_description
1 polymer ?
#
loop_
_entity_poly.entity_id
_entity_poly.type
_entity_poly.pdbx_seq_one_letter_code
_entity_poly.pdbx_strand_id
1 'polypeptide(L)'
;MKTSINKRTKEILKEIEEMPEEKFQEVLNFICFLKVKDVIEPEQMYFWTKEWQDMEKEAELDKEKGNIIGDGTIKDLLKKLKK
;
A
#
# COMPACT_ATOMS: atom_id res chain seq x y z
N MET A 1 20.29 -11.11 27.74
CA MET A 1 19.30 -10.57 26.76
C MET A 1 19.28 -11.30 25.41
N LYS A 2 20.41 -11.69 24.80
CA LYS A 2 20.42 -12.39 23.48
C LYS A 2 19.68 -13.75 23.44
N THR A 3 19.60 -14.47 24.55
CA THR A 3 18.96 -15.80 24.64
C THR A 3 17.45 -15.77 24.46
N SER A 4 16.77 -14.69 24.87
CA SER A 4 15.30 -14.61 24.86
C SER A 4 14.72 -14.33 23.47
N ILE A 5 15.49 -13.69 22.57
CA ILE A 5 15.08 -13.43 21.19
C ILE A 5 14.96 -14.77 20.43
N ASN A 6 15.92 -15.68 20.65
CA ASN A 6 15.94 -16.98 19.99
C ASN A 6 14.75 -17.88 20.38
N LYS A 7 14.28 -17.81 21.63
CA LYS A 7 13.11 -18.58 22.09
C LYS A 7 11.82 -18.13 21.40
N ARG A 8 11.55 -16.82 21.36
CA ARG A 8 10.34 -16.28 20.72
C ARG A 8 10.31 -16.53 19.21
N THR A 9 11.45 -16.39 18.53
CA THR A 9 11.55 -16.72 17.11
C THR A 9 11.25 -18.19 16.83
N LYS A 10 11.74 -19.10 17.69
CA LYS A 10 11.44 -20.53 17.58
C LYS A 10 9.96 -20.85 17.79
N GLU A 11 9.31 -20.20 18.75
CA GLU A 11 7.87 -20.36 18.98
C GLU A 11 7.06 -19.92 17.75
N ILE A 12 7.38 -18.75 17.17
CA ILE A 12 6.70 -18.27 15.95
C ILE A 12 6.90 -19.22 14.76
N LEU A 13 8.11 -19.71 14.55
CA LEU A 13 8.39 -20.66 13.47
C LEU A 13 7.57 -21.94 13.63
N LYS A 14 7.49 -22.47 14.86
CA LYS A 14 6.70 -23.66 15.16
C LYS A 14 5.22 -23.44 14.84
N GLU A 15 4.63 -22.33 15.26
CA GLU A 15 3.22 -22.01 14.96
C GLU A 15 2.96 -21.86 13.45
N ILE A 16 3.93 -21.36 12.68
CA ILE A 16 3.83 -21.27 11.21
C ILE A 16 3.94 -22.67 10.57
N GLU A 17 4.84 -23.52 11.06
CA GLU A 17 5.01 -24.90 10.56
C GLU A 17 3.78 -25.79 10.82
N GLU A 18 3.08 -25.57 11.94
CA GLU A 18 1.87 -26.32 12.32
C GLU A 18 0.59 -25.76 11.66
N MET A 19 0.69 -24.67 10.90
CA MET A 19 -0.45 -23.98 10.30
C MET A 19 -0.84 -24.57 8.94
N PRO A 20 -2.15 -24.59 8.59
CA PRO A 20 -2.59 -24.98 7.25
C PRO A 20 -2.05 -24.04 6.16
N GLU A 21 -1.68 -24.61 5.01
CA GLU A 21 -1.06 -23.87 3.89
C GLU A 21 -1.98 -22.77 3.35
N GLU A 22 -3.30 -22.98 3.38
CA GLU A 22 -4.29 -21.97 2.97
C GLU A 22 -4.22 -20.66 3.78
N LYS A 23 -3.61 -20.68 4.96
CA LYS A 23 -3.42 -19.51 5.82
C LYS A 23 -2.11 -18.77 5.58
N PHE A 24 -1.18 -19.33 4.80
CA PHE A 24 0.12 -18.70 4.57
C PHE A 24 0.00 -17.34 3.87
N GLN A 25 -0.98 -17.18 2.97
CA GLN A 25 -1.22 -15.90 2.32
C GLN A 25 -1.67 -14.82 3.33
N GLU A 26 -2.48 -15.17 4.33
CA GLU A 26 -2.90 -14.25 5.40
C GLU A 26 -1.69 -13.83 6.25
N VAL A 27 -0.81 -14.77 6.59
CA VAL A 27 0.44 -14.49 7.33
C VAL A 27 1.37 -13.56 6.53
N LEU A 28 1.56 -13.82 5.24
CA LEU A 28 2.37 -12.95 4.37
C LEU A 28 1.80 -11.54 4.28
N ASN A 29 0.47 -11.41 4.15
CA ASN A 29 -0.21 -10.11 4.16
C ASN A 29 0.01 -9.38 5.49
N PHE A 30 -0.09 -10.08 6.62
CA PHE A 30 0.15 -9.49 7.94
C PHE A 30 1.61 -9.07 8.15
N ILE A 31 2.57 -9.86 7.70
CA ILE A 31 3.99 -9.48 7.72
C ILE A 31 4.22 -8.22 6.86
N CYS A 32 3.60 -8.16 5.67
CA CYS A 32 3.65 -6.97 4.82
C CYS A 32 3.10 -5.75 5.56
N PHE A 33 1.91 -5.86 6.17
CA PHE A 33 1.31 -4.82 7.01
C PHE A 33 2.26 -4.37 8.13
N LEU A 34 2.83 -5.31 8.91
CA LEU A 34 3.76 -4.97 9.99
C LEU A 34 5.00 -4.22 9.53
N LYS A 35 5.48 -4.48 8.30
CA LYS A 35 6.64 -3.76 7.74
C LYS A 35 6.31 -2.33 7.33
N VAL A 36 5.07 -2.07 6.93
CA VAL A 36 4.66 -0.77 6.38
C VAL A 36 3.84 0.08 7.35
N LYS A 37 3.26 -0.50 8.40
CA LYS A 37 2.37 0.20 9.35
C LYS A 37 3.02 1.38 10.08
N ASP A 38 4.34 1.35 10.25
CA ASP A 38 5.10 2.41 10.92
C ASP A 38 5.60 3.46 9.92
N VAL A 39 5.43 3.20 8.61
CA VAL A 39 5.84 4.07 7.50
C VAL A 39 4.63 4.75 6.86
N ILE A 40 3.49 4.06 6.84
CA ILE A 40 2.23 4.54 6.24
C ILE A 40 1.30 4.92 7.40
N GLU A 41 0.97 6.20 7.50
CA GLU A 41 -0.07 6.64 8.42
C GLU A 41 -1.40 5.95 8.08
N PRO A 42 -2.19 5.47 9.07
CA PRO A 42 -3.44 4.77 8.81
C PRO A 42 -4.41 5.52 7.89
N GLU A 43 -4.42 6.85 8.00
CA GLU A 43 -5.25 7.76 7.18
C GLU A 43 -4.86 7.75 5.70
N GLN A 44 -3.64 7.31 5.39
CA GLN A 44 -3.06 7.26 4.05
C GLN A 44 -3.14 5.86 3.42
N MET A 45 -3.65 4.83 4.13
CA MET A 45 -3.70 3.45 3.62
C MET A 45 -4.47 3.32 2.28
N TYR A 46 -5.47 4.17 2.07
CA TYR A 46 -6.25 4.20 0.83
C TYR A 46 -5.37 4.42 -0.41
N PHE A 47 -4.32 5.23 -0.31
CA PHE A 47 -3.40 5.50 -1.43
C PHE A 47 -2.56 4.28 -1.84
N TRP A 48 -2.54 3.23 -1.00
CA TRP A 48 -1.79 2.01 -1.23
C TRP A 48 -2.67 0.84 -1.67
N THR A 49 -3.98 1.05 -1.88
CA THR A 49 -4.83 0.00 -2.44
C THR A 49 -4.57 -0.19 -3.92
N LYS A 50 -4.89 -1.38 -4.43
CA LYS A 50 -4.76 -1.66 -5.86
C LYS A 50 -5.61 -0.71 -6.70
N GLU A 51 -6.81 -0.36 -6.25
CA GLU A 51 -7.66 0.58 -6.99
C GLU A 51 -7.00 1.96 -7.15
N TRP A 52 -6.42 2.51 -6.08
CA TRP A 52 -5.73 3.80 -6.17
C TRP A 52 -4.51 3.74 -7.08
N GLN A 53 -3.70 2.69 -6.96
CA GLN A 53 -2.51 2.51 -7.77
C GLN A 53 -2.85 2.32 -9.26
N ASP A 54 -3.98 1.70 -9.58
CA ASP A 54 -4.44 1.58 -10.97
C ASP A 54 -4.96 2.93 -11.50
N MET A 55 -5.67 3.73 -10.69
CA MET A 55 -6.04 5.12 -11.05
C MET A 55 -4.81 6.02 -11.24
N GLU A 56 -3.76 5.87 -10.44
CA GLU A 56 -2.50 6.60 -10.61
C GLU A 56 -1.85 6.28 -11.96
N LYS A 57 -1.83 5.01 -12.36
CA LYS A 57 -1.30 4.62 -13.69
C LYS A 57 -2.08 5.25 -14.82
N GLU A 58 -3.42 5.26 -14.73
CA GLU A 58 -4.27 5.91 -15.73
C GLU A 58 -3.99 7.41 -15.82
N ALA A 59 -3.89 8.08 -14.66
CA ALA A 59 -3.57 9.50 -14.60
C ALA A 59 -2.18 9.81 -15.19
N GLU A 60 -1.19 8.94 -14.97
CA GLU A 60 0.15 9.12 -15.54
C GLU A 60 0.15 8.97 -17.07
N LEU A 61 -0.58 7.98 -17.60
CA LEU A 61 -0.78 7.81 -19.04
C LEU A 61 -1.46 9.02 -19.68
N ASP A 62 -2.41 9.64 -18.99
CA ASP A 62 -3.06 10.87 -19.47
C ASP A 62 -2.09 12.06 -19.47
N LYS A 63 -1.21 12.19 -18.47
CA LYS A 63 -0.15 13.21 -18.49
C LYS A 63 0.81 13.02 -19.65
N GLU A 64 1.28 11.78 -19.89
CA GLU A 64 2.18 11.45 -21.01
C GLU A 64 1.55 11.78 -22.37
N LYS A 65 0.25 11.54 -22.52
CA LYS A 65 -0.51 11.86 -23.74
C LYS A 65 -0.88 13.34 -23.86
N GLY A 66 -0.60 14.16 -22.84
CA GLY A 66 -0.98 15.57 -22.79
C GLY A 66 -2.49 15.79 -22.56
N ASN A 67 -3.21 14.78 -22.08
CA ASN A 67 -4.65 14.83 -21.75
C ASN A 67 -4.89 15.55 -20.40
N ILE A 68 -4.31 16.75 -20.22
CA ILE A 68 -4.40 17.52 -18.99
C ILE A 68 -5.37 18.69 -19.18
N ILE A 69 -6.37 18.79 -18.29
CA ILE A 69 -7.24 19.96 -18.24
C ILE A 69 -6.47 21.11 -17.61
N GLY A 70 -5.89 21.95 -18.46
CA GLY A 70 -5.22 23.16 -18.01
C GLY A 70 -3.73 22.97 -17.87
N ASP A 71 -3.14 23.57 -16.85
CA ASP A 71 -1.75 23.37 -16.44
C ASP A 71 -1.59 22.35 -15.31
N GLY A 72 -2.68 21.66 -14.94
CA GLY A 72 -2.71 20.71 -13.81
C GLY A 72 -2.94 21.38 -12.45
N THR A 73 -3.10 22.70 -12.39
CA THR A 73 -3.44 23.40 -11.15
C THR A 73 -4.94 23.47 -10.90
N ILE A 74 -5.34 23.46 -9.62
CA ILE A 74 -6.75 23.64 -9.22
C ILE A 74 -7.31 24.96 -9.75
N LYS A 75 -6.49 26.02 -9.76
CA LYS A 75 -6.91 27.35 -10.23
C LYS A 75 -7.29 27.34 -11.71
N ASP A 76 -6.52 26.65 -12.55
CA ASP A 76 -6.83 26.58 -13.98
C ASP A 76 -7.99 25.62 -14.25
N LEU A 77 -8.06 24.49 -13.53
CA LEU A 77 -9.20 23.57 -13.60
C LEU A 77 -10.52 24.30 -13.33
N LEU A 78 -10.59 25.09 -12.25
CA LEU A 78 -11.78 25.89 -11.91
C LEU A 78 -12.15 26.91 -12.98
N LYS A 79 -11.17 27.48 -13.69
CA LYS A 79 -11.46 28.39 -14.82
C LYS A 79 -12.04 27.63 -16.01
N LYS A 80 -11.52 26.44 -16.31
CA LYS A 80 -11.99 25.62 -17.43
C LYS A 80 -13.38 25.01 -17.20
N LEU A 81 -13.71 24.66 -15.96
CA LEU A 81 -15.02 24.07 -15.59
C LEU A 81 -16.17 25.09 -15.46
N LYS A 82 -15.87 26.38 -15.29
CA LYS A 82 -16.89 27.45 -15.17
C LYS A 82 -17.42 27.97 -16.52
N LYS A 83 -17.05 27.32 -17.62
CA LYS A 83 -17.57 27.57 -18.97
C LYS A 83 -18.67 26.57 -19.29
#